data_AF-A0A6I6S2B2-F1
#
_entry.id   AF-A0A6I6S2B2-F1
#
_cell.length_a   1.000
_cell.length_b   1.000
_cell.length_c   1.000
_cell.angle_alpha   90.00
_cell.angle_beta   90.00
_cell.angle_gamma   90.00
#
_symmetry.space_group_name_H-M   'P 1'
#
loop_
_entity.id
_entity.type
_entity.pdbx_description
1 polymer ?
#
loop_
_entity_poly.entity_id
_entity_poly.type
_entity_poly.pdbx_seq_one_letter_code
_entity_poly.pdbx_strand_id
1 'polypeptide(L)'
;MTTPASGRRGGSPVRRWSSARLDDLAVPSPLRELLASPGLPESVGPYFRAARDPLPLARYATEAGLPQPVGEAREFRHLGDDGGTQICCAPEGEVVSASCAGTYPTRLVNTTARTWLASLAELGRLLQDLAPDPVGPDAVAAVAKCQERLTALDPEAMADEEHWWRLVIDDLRLTASVDSSGILEFRTATGATRTVSGYTLPGQGHALRRLGGELLQRGIAAQQVTRAHADLAPCALPGCYCAAWLATTFPGAEVSYSFDYGPGAADREAGIQELAAFVEEEDEGENETEGSEE
;
A
#
# COMPACT_ATOMS: atom_id res chain seq x y z
N MET A 1 -19.27 -16.17 11.26
CA MET A 1 -19.41 -14.86 11.95
C MET A 1 -18.05 -14.19 11.77
N THR A 2 -17.83 -13.22 10.89
CA THR A 2 -18.66 -12.10 10.45
C THR A 2 -18.18 -11.72 9.03
N THR A 3 -19.06 -11.74 8.05
CA THR A 3 -18.80 -11.13 6.73
C THR A 3 -18.78 -9.61 6.92
N PRO A 4 -17.81 -8.83 6.39
CA PRO A 4 -18.05 -7.41 6.25
C PRO A 4 -18.99 -7.23 5.07
N ALA A 5 -20.27 -7.03 5.39
CA ALA A 5 -21.24 -6.50 4.47
C ALA A 5 -20.80 -5.09 4.03
N SER A 6 -21.05 -4.81 2.75
CA SER A 6 -21.23 -3.46 2.22
C SER A 6 -21.98 -2.55 3.21
N GLY A 7 -21.43 -1.37 3.49
CA GLY A 7 -22.16 -0.26 4.09
C GLY A 7 -21.56 0.40 5.35
N ARG A 8 -20.62 1.33 5.16
CA ARG A 8 -20.67 2.63 5.86
C ARG A 8 -19.91 3.69 5.06
N ARG A 9 -20.62 4.64 4.47
CA ARG A 9 -20.08 5.93 4.00
C ARG A 9 -19.80 6.82 5.23
N GLY A 10 -18.88 6.38 6.08
CA GLY A 10 -18.39 7.14 7.22
C GLY A 10 -16.88 7.03 7.23
N GLY A 11 -16.18 8.15 7.43
CA GLY A 11 -14.72 8.19 7.44
C GLY A 11 -14.12 7.16 8.38
N SER A 12 -12.86 6.76 8.11
CA SER A 12 -12.11 5.86 8.99
C SER A 12 -12.20 6.32 10.44
N PRO A 13 -12.39 5.40 11.41
CA PRO A 13 -12.38 5.76 12.83
C PRO A 13 -11.13 6.58 13.16
N VAL A 14 -11.25 7.59 14.03
CA VAL A 14 -10.12 8.45 14.38
C VAL A 14 -9.63 8.08 15.78
N ARG A 15 -8.36 7.71 15.87
CA ARG A 15 -7.61 7.47 17.09
C ARG A 15 -7.13 8.78 17.69
N ARG A 16 -7.42 8.98 18.98
CA ARG A 16 -6.94 10.10 19.79
C ARG A 16 -6.33 9.57 21.07
N TRP A 17 -5.31 10.25 21.55
CA TRP A 17 -4.68 9.95 22.82
C TRP A 17 -5.00 11.04 23.83
N SER A 18 -5.20 10.64 25.10
CA SER A 18 -5.38 11.63 26.16
C SER A 18 -4.09 12.40 26.40
N SER A 19 -4.19 13.65 26.86
CA SER A 19 -3.01 14.45 27.18
C SER A 19 -2.10 13.76 28.21
N ALA A 20 -2.67 13.12 29.23
CA ALA A 20 -1.92 12.34 30.21
C ALA A 20 -1.13 11.19 29.57
N ARG A 21 -1.72 10.45 28.62
CA ARG A 21 -1.00 9.38 27.92
C ARG A 21 0.16 9.94 27.08
N LEU A 22 -0.04 11.08 26.43
CA LEU A 22 1.00 11.73 25.63
C LEU A 22 2.13 12.32 26.50
N ASP A 23 1.80 12.79 27.71
CA ASP A 23 2.78 13.17 28.75
C ASP A 23 3.63 11.97 29.17
N ASP A 24 2.98 10.85 29.52
CA ASP A 24 3.68 9.62 29.93
C ASP A 24 4.62 9.08 28.85
N LEU A 25 4.28 9.31 27.57
CA LEU A 25 5.08 8.91 26.41
C LEU A 25 6.08 9.98 25.95
N ALA A 26 6.15 11.11 26.67
CA ALA A 26 7.01 12.26 26.38
C ALA A 26 6.91 12.71 24.91
N VAL A 27 5.69 12.81 24.37
CA VAL A 27 5.47 13.24 22.98
C VAL A 27 5.67 14.76 22.89
N PRO A 28 6.55 15.26 22.01
CA PRO A 28 6.82 16.69 21.88
C PRO A 28 5.69 17.45 21.18
N SER A 29 5.55 18.74 21.48
CA SER A 29 4.79 19.67 20.62
C SER A 29 5.60 20.00 19.36
N PRO A 30 4.95 20.24 18.20
CA PRO A 30 3.50 20.33 18.00
C PRO A 30 2.80 18.99 17.76
N LEU A 31 3.53 17.88 17.59
CA LEU A 31 2.96 16.55 17.31
C LEU A 31 1.93 16.13 18.37
N ARG A 32 2.22 16.40 19.65
CA ARG A 32 1.31 16.15 20.77
C ARG A 32 -0.09 16.73 20.55
N GLU A 33 -0.16 17.99 20.13
CA GLU A 33 -1.44 18.67 19.92
C GLU A 33 -2.23 17.96 18.82
N LEU A 34 -1.55 17.62 17.72
CA LEU A 34 -2.16 16.90 16.60
C LEU A 34 -2.70 15.53 17.01
N LEU A 35 -1.95 14.75 17.80
CA LEU A 35 -2.38 13.42 18.26
C LEU A 35 -3.53 13.47 19.28
N ALA A 36 -3.57 14.51 20.12
CA ALA A 36 -4.67 14.73 21.05
C ALA A 36 -5.94 15.21 20.33
N SER A 37 -5.80 16.18 19.45
CA SER A 37 -6.86 16.75 18.61
C SER A 37 -6.24 17.47 17.41
N PRO A 38 -6.44 16.98 16.18
CA PRO A 38 -7.59 16.19 15.74
C PRO A 38 -7.50 14.66 15.89
N GLY A 39 -6.32 14.07 16.11
CA GLY A 39 -6.07 12.63 16.09
C GLY A 39 -5.62 12.09 14.72
N LEU A 40 -5.41 10.77 14.64
CA LEU A 40 -5.03 10.08 13.40
C LEU A 40 -6.15 9.13 12.94
N PRO A 41 -6.40 8.97 11.63
CA PRO A 41 -7.26 7.87 11.15
C PRO A 41 -6.65 6.52 11.57
N GLU A 42 -7.48 5.58 12.01
CA GLU A 42 -7.02 4.23 12.37
C GLU A 42 -6.39 3.51 11.17
N SER A 43 -6.92 3.75 9.98
CA SER A 43 -6.33 3.31 8.72
C SER A 43 -6.78 4.18 7.55
N VAL A 44 -5.97 4.24 6.50
CA VAL A 44 -6.31 4.83 5.20
C VAL A 44 -5.89 3.86 4.11
N GLY A 45 -6.86 3.11 3.57
CA GLY A 45 -6.59 2.05 2.60
C GLY A 45 -5.53 1.06 3.10
N PRO A 46 -4.72 0.50 2.18
CA PRO A 46 -3.54 -0.28 2.56
C PRO A 46 -2.37 0.59 3.03
N TYR A 47 -2.36 1.88 2.69
CA TYR A 47 -1.18 2.75 2.81
C TYR A 47 -0.87 3.23 4.22
N PHE A 48 -1.84 3.28 5.13
CA PHE A 48 -1.57 3.70 6.50
C PHE A 48 -2.42 2.94 7.51
N ARG A 49 -1.79 2.52 8.60
CA ARG A 49 -2.42 2.03 9.82
C ARG A 49 -1.79 2.73 11.02
N ALA A 50 -2.60 3.37 11.86
CA ALA A 50 -2.09 4.06 13.03
C ALA A 50 -1.50 3.10 14.07
N ALA A 51 -0.41 3.51 14.70
CA ALA A 51 0.19 2.80 15.82
C ALA A 51 -0.78 2.77 17.02
N ARG A 52 -0.58 1.81 17.91
CA ARG A 52 -1.31 1.77 19.19
C ARG A 52 -0.95 2.95 20.08
N ASP A 53 0.35 3.22 20.19
CA ASP A 53 0.95 4.31 20.95
C ASP A 53 2.10 4.93 20.14
N PRO A 54 2.31 6.26 20.21
CA PRO A 54 3.39 6.95 19.51
C PRO A 54 4.74 6.79 20.21
N LEU A 55 5.27 5.56 20.24
CA LEU A 55 6.51 5.21 20.93
C LEU A 55 7.76 5.69 20.17
N PRO A 56 8.89 5.95 20.85
CA PRO A 56 10.18 6.00 20.17
C PRO A 56 10.40 4.72 19.34
N LEU A 57 10.92 4.85 18.11
CA LEU A 57 11.00 3.75 17.16
C LEU A 57 11.81 2.56 17.71
N ALA A 58 12.91 2.83 18.43
CA ALA A 58 13.70 1.79 19.07
C ALA A 58 12.92 0.99 20.13
N ARG A 59 12.03 1.67 20.86
CA ARG A 59 11.14 1.02 21.83
C ARG A 59 10.11 0.16 21.12
N TYR A 60 9.46 0.70 20.09
CA TYR A 60 8.53 -0.07 19.25
C TYR A 60 9.21 -1.31 18.67
N ALA A 61 10.40 -1.17 18.08
CA ALA A 61 11.14 -2.28 17.51
C ALA A 61 11.40 -3.40 18.53
N THR A 62 11.76 -3.04 19.76
CA THR A 62 11.93 -4.00 20.86
C THR A 62 10.61 -4.72 21.20
N GLU A 63 9.51 -3.97 21.36
CA GLU A 63 8.21 -4.53 21.71
C GLU A 63 7.62 -5.40 20.58
N ALA A 64 7.94 -5.07 19.32
CA ALA A 64 7.48 -5.78 18.12
C ALA A 64 8.42 -6.94 17.69
N GLY A 65 9.57 -7.12 18.36
CA GLY A 65 10.56 -8.14 17.99
C GLY A 65 11.25 -7.87 16.64
N LEU A 66 11.33 -6.60 16.23
CA LEU A 66 11.99 -6.16 15.00
C LEU A 66 13.47 -5.84 15.26
N PRO A 67 14.31 -5.84 14.20
CA PRO A 67 15.66 -5.29 14.28
C PRO A 67 15.66 -3.85 14.80
N GLN A 68 16.71 -3.45 15.51
CA GLN A 68 16.81 -2.09 16.05
C GLN A 68 17.07 -1.08 14.93
N PRO A 69 16.45 0.13 14.99
CA PRO A 69 16.72 1.19 14.02
C PRO A 69 18.19 1.59 13.99
N VAL A 70 18.64 1.98 12.81
CA VAL A 70 20.02 2.42 12.53
C VAL A 70 20.04 3.89 12.09
N GLY A 71 21.21 4.54 12.18
CA GLY A 71 21.36 5.94 11.80
C GLY A 71 20.43 6.89 12.58
N GLU A 72 19.92 7.92 11.88
CA GLU A 72 18.96 8.90 12.38
C GLU A 72 17.64 8.29 12.86
N ALA A 73 17.25 7.13 12.33
CA ALA A 73 15.99 6.48 12.69
C ALA A 73 15.91 6.07 14.17
N ARG A 74 17.04 6.05 14.87
CA ARG A 74 17.10 5.82 16.32
C ARG A 74 16.36 6.89 17.13
N GLU A 75 16.24 8.10 16.59
CA GLU A 75 15.60 9.25 17.25
C GLU A 75 14.15 9.45 16.81
N PHE A 76 13.68 8.66 15.84
CA PHE A 76 12.35 8.77 15.28
C PHE A 76 11.28 8.28 16.26
N ARG A 77 10.07 8.82 16.11
CA ARG A 77 8.88 8.39 16.85
C ARG A 77 7.91 7.68 15.92
N HIS A 78 7.60 6.43 16.20
CA HIS A 78 6.65 5.63 15.44
C HIS A 78 5.24 6.18 15.58
N LEU A 79 4.54 6.37 14.47
CA LEU A 79 3.15 6.85 14.38
C LEU A 79 2.20 5.85 13.74
N GLY A 80 2.74 4.91 12.97
CA GLY A 80 1.99 3.86 12.29
C GLY A 80 2.84 3.12 11.28
N ASP A 81 2.19 2.37 10.41
CA ASP A 81 2.84 1.50 9.43
C ASP A 81 2.13 1.59 8.08
N ASP A 82 2.87 1.39 7.00
CA ASP A 82 2.34 1.33 5.63
C ASP A 82 2.34 -0.09 5.04
N GLY A 83 2.53 -1.11 5.91
CA GLY A 83 2.54 -2.52 5.50
C GLY A 83 3.91 -3.09 5.17
N GLY A 84 4.96 -2.27 5.19
CA GLY A 84 6.36 -2.73 5.05
C GLY A 84 7.37 -1.87 5.81
N THR A 85 7.06 -0.59 6.04
CA THR A 85 7.88 0.35 6.80
C THR A 85 7.08 1.01 7.94
N GLN A 86 7.80 1.66 8.85
CA GLN A 86 7.24 2.45 9.93
C GLN A 86 7.09 3.90 9.47
N ILE A 87 5.88 4.43 9.56
CA ILE A 87 5.62 5.87 9.46
C ILE A 87 5.97 6.52 10.79
N CYS A 88 6.89 7.46 10.77
CA CYS A 88 7.47 8.08 11.93
C CYS A 88 7.49 9.61 11.85
N CYS A 89 7.60 10.27 13.00
CA CYS A 89 7.99 11.67 13.09
C CYS A 89 9.48 11.77 13.43
N ALA A 90 10.23 12.52 12.64
CA ALA A 90 11.62 12.89 12.92
C ALA A 90 11.69 13.98 14.02
N PRO A 91 12.83 14.14 14.72
CA PRO A 91 13.02 15.19 15.73
C PRO A 91 12.71 16.60 15.22
N GLU A 92 12.96 16.87 13.95
CA GLU A 92 12.75 18.13 13.26
C GLU A 92 11.26 18.41 12.98
N GLY A 93 10.38 17.41 13.16
CA GLY A 93 8.93 17.53 12.99
C GLY A 93 8.40 17.03 11.64
N GLU A 94 9.29 16.61 10.75
CA GLU A 94 8.97 15.94 9.49
C GLU A 94 8.34 14.57 9.75
N VAL A 95 7.49 14.13 8.83
CA VAL A 95 6.97 12.77 8.80
C VAL A 95 7.74 12.00 7.73
N VAL A 96 8.23 10.83 8.11
CA VAL A 96 9.07 9.97 7.26
C VAL A 96 8.59 8.52 7.32
N SER A 97 8.79 7.78 6.24
CA SER A 97 8.69 6.33 6.19
C SER A 97 10.10 5.79 6.40
N ALA A 98 10.29 4.88 7.37
CA ALA A 98 11.59 4.33 7.70
C ALA A 98 11.48 2.83 8.02
N SER A 99 12.46 2.04 7.57
CA SER A 99 12.58 0.63 7.95
C SER A 99 13.53 0.50 9.14
N CYS A 100 13.11 -0.15 10.23
CA CYS A 100 14.01 -0.39 11.37
C CYS A 100 15.30 -1.13 10.96
N ALA A 101 15.21 -2.08 10.03
CA ALA A 101 16.36 -2.84 9.55
C ALA A 101 17.12 -2.16 8.41
N GLY A 102 16.70 -0.98 7.96
CA GLY A 102 17.24 -0.32 6.77
C GLY A 102 16.98 -1.10 5.47
N THR A 103 15.98 -2.00 5.45
CA THR A 103 15.61 -2.78 4.26
C THR A 103 15.12 -1.88 3.13
N TYR A 104 14.44 -0.79 3.49
CA TYR A 104 13.98 0.24 2.58
C TYR A 104 14.60 1.58 2.96
N PRO A 105 14.82 2.50 2.00
CA PRO A 105 15.35 3.82 2.30
C PRO A 105 14.39 4.60 3.22
N THR A 106 14.93 5.50 4.03
CA THR A 106 14.12 6.53 4.66
C THR A 106 13.55 7.44 3.56
N ARG A 107 12.25 7.71 3.62
CA ARG A 107 11.54 8.52 2.63
C ARG A 107 10.79 9.65 3.30
N LEU A 108 10.89 10.85 2.74
CA LEU A 108 10.02 11.94 3.15
C LEU A 108 8.56 11.55 2.84
N VAL A 109 7.72 11.68 3.86
CA VAL A 109 6.26 11.56 3.72
C VAL A 109 5.68 12.96 3.67
N ASN A 110 6.02 13.82 4.62
CA ASN A 110 5.60 15.22 4.64
C ASN A 110 6.55 16.06 5.47
N THR A 111 6.68 17.34 5.12
CA THR A 111 7.48 18.31 5.85
C THR A 111 6.94 18.60 7.25
N THR A 112 5.64 18.37 7.48
CA THR A 112 5.03 18.53 8.80
C THR A 112 3.97 17.47 9.08
N ALA A 113 3.75 17.14 10.36
CA ALA A 113 2.64 16.27 10.76
C ALA A 113 1.24 16.83 10.38
N ARG A 114 1.11 18.16 10.25
CA ARG A 114 -0.15 18.80 9.86
C ARG A 114 -0.46 18.58 8.37
N THR A 115 0.51 18.81 7.49
CA THR A 115 0.35 18.56 6.05
C THR A 115 0.14 17.07 5.81
N TRP A 116 0.84 16.20 6.55
CA TRP A 116 0.60 14.76 6.53
C TRP A 116 -0.83 14.35 6.83
N LEU A 117 -1.42 14.85 7.91
CA LEU A 117 -2.80 14.50 8.26
C LEU A 117 -3.80 14.99 7.20
N ALA A 118 -3.57 16.16 6.61
CA ALA A 118 -4.40 16.66 5.51
C ALA A 118 -4.26 15.77 4.26
N SER A 119 -3.05 15.33 3.93
CA SER A 119 -2.78 14.43 2.81
C SER A 119 -3.43 13.05 3.00
N LEU A 120 -3.39 12.49 4.22
CA LEU A 120 -4.13 11.27 4.56
C LEU A 120 -5.64 11.43 4.39
N ALA A 121 -6.19 12.61 4.69
CA ALA A 121 -7.61 12.89 4.49
C ALA A 121 -7.96 12.96 2.98
N GLU A 122 -7.10 13.54 2.15
CA GLU A 122 -7.30 13.55 0.69
C GLU A 122 -7.22 12.15 0.08
N LEU A 123 -6.24 11.33 0.49
CA LEU A 123 -6.18 9.92 0.10
C LEU A 123 -7.42 9.16 0.56
N GLY A 124 -7.84 9.35 1.82
CA GLY A 124 -9.04 8.71 2.34
C GLY A 124 -10.30 9.07 1.58
N ARG A 125 -10.42 10.32 1.11
CA ARG A 125 -11.53 10.77 0.27
C ARG A 125 -11.47 10.15 -1.13
N LEU A 126 -10.30 10.11 -1.77
CA LEU A 126 -10.11 9.42 -3.04
C LEU A 126 -10.60 7.97 -2.95
N LEU A 127 -10.09 7.21 -1.98
CA LEU A 127 -10.42 5.79 -1.82
C LEU A 127 -11.90 5.52 -1.52
N GLN A 128 -12.61 6.49 -0.93
CA GLN A 128 -14.05 6.40 -0.70
C GLN A 128 -14.88 6.73 -1.95
N ASP A 129 -14.34 7.58 -2.82
CA ASP A 129 -15.02 8.07 -4.02
C ASP A 129 -14.81 7.14 -5.24
N LEU A 130 -13.77 6.29 -5.22
CA LEU A 130 -13.52 5.31 -6.29
C LEU A 130 -14.67 4.28 -6.38
N ALA A 131 -15.02 3.91 -7.61
CA ALA A 131 -15.98 2.85 -7.89
C ALA A 131 -15.47 1.48 -7.39
N PRO A 132 -16.34 0.46 -7.23
CA PRO A 132 -15.92 -0.88 -6.83
C PRO A 132 -14.94 -1.55 -7.79
N ASP A 133 -15.03 -1.19 -9.07
CA ASP A 133 -14.14 -1.62 -10.16
C ASP A 133 -13.60 -0.37 -10.90
N PRO A 134 -12.63 0.34 -10.30
CA PRO A 134 -12.24 1.66 -10.74
C PRO A 134 -11.05 1.61 -11.70
N VAL A 135 -11.23 0.97 -12.85
CA VAL A 135 -10.25 0.98 -13.96
C VAL A 135 -10.79 1.84 -15.10
N GLY A 136 -9.93 2.68 -15.67
CA GLY A 136 -10.24 3.53 -16.82
C GLY A 136 -10.19 5.04 -16.55
N PRO A 137 -10.64 5.86 -17.52
CA PRO A 137 -10.34 7.29 -17.56
C PRO A 137 -10.79 8.10 -16.33
N ASP A 138 -11.95 7.76 -15.77
CA ASP A 138 -12.49 8.45 -14.59
C ASP A 138 -11.64 8.20 -13.34
N ALA A 139 -11.16 6.97 -13.15
CA ALA A 139 -10.29 6.61 -12.04
C ALA A 139 -8.91 7.27 -12.20
N VAL A 140 -8.34 7.24 -13.41
CA VAL A 140 -7.08 7.95 -13.74
C VAL A 140 -7.21 9.45 -13.44
N ALA A 141 -8.31 10.08 -13.86
CA ALA A 141 -8.56 11.50 -13.59
C ALA A 141 -8.73 11.79 -12.08
N ALA A 142 -9.36 10.89 -11.33
CA ALA A 142 -9.50 11.02 -9.88
C ALA A 142 -8.15 10.94 -9.15
N VAL A 143 -7.26 10.01 -9.57
CA VAL A 143 -5.89 9.89 -9.04
C VAL A 143 -5.07 11.14 -9.36
N ALA A 144 -5.11 11.63 -10.61
CA ALA A 144 -4.41 12.85 -11.01
C ALA A 144 -4.85 14.07 -10.17
N LYS A 145 -6.15 14.23 -9.94
CA LYS A 145 -6.69 15.29 -9.07
C LYS A 145 -6.26 15.14 -7.61
N CYS A 146 -6.11 13.91 -7.11
CA CYS A 146 -5.58 13.67 -5.78
C CYS A 146 -4.11 14.10 -5.71
N GLN A 147 -3.30 13.76 -6.71
CA GLN A 147 -1.91 14.18 -6.82
C GLN A 147 -1.78 15.71 -6.82
N GLU A 148 -2.59 16.45 -7.58
CA GLU A 148 -2.60 17.92 -7.56
C GLU A 148 -2.85 18.49 -6.16
N ARG A 149 -3.80 17.90 -5.42
CA ARG A 149 -4.12 18.34 -4.05
C ARG A 149 -3.00 18.02 -3.06
N LEU A 150 -2.37 16.86 -3.19
CA LEU A 150 -1.21 16.48 -2.38
C LEU A 150 -0.05 17.46 -2.61
N THR A 151 0.25 17.80 -3.87
CA THR A 151 1.26 18.81 -4.21
C THR A 151 0.92 20.18 -3.63
N ALA A 152 -0.35 20.59 -3.65
CA ALA A 152 -0.78 21.85 -3.06
C ALA A 152 -0.65 21.88 -1.52
N LEU A 153 -0.78 20.73 -0.86
CA LEU A 153 -0.62 20.60 0.59
C LEU A 153 0.86 20.63 1.00
N ASP A 154 1.72 19.96 0.25
CA ASP A 154 3.14 19.80 0.58
C ASP A 154 3.99 19.57 -0.69
N PRO A 155 4.48 20.64 -1.35
CA PRO A 155 5.24 20.52 -2.58
C PRO A 155 6.53 19.71 -2.43
N GLU A 156 7.21 19.82 -1.29
CA GLU A 156 8.48 19.12 -1.02
C GLU A 156 8.26 17.60 -0.91
N ALA A 157 7.16 17.20 -0.27
CA ALA A 157 6.75 15.78 -0.21
C ALA A 157 6.49 15.15 -1.59
N MET A 158 6.19 15.99 -2.59
CA MET A 158 5.89 15.57 -3.97
C MET A 158 7.04 15.84 -4.95
N ALA A 159 8.15 16.46 -4.49
CA ALA A 159 9.22 16.96 -5.35
C ALA A 159 10.11 15.85 -5.92
N ASP A 160 10.31 14.75 -5.19
CA ASP A 160 11.11 13.61 -5.61
C ASP A 160 10.23 12.42 -5.96
N GLU A 161 10.61 11.66 -7.00
CA GLU A 161 9.81 10.53 -7.47
C GLU A 161 9.83 9.32 -6.53
N GLU A 162 10.79 9.29 -5.62
CA GLU A 162 10.98 8.23 -4.63
C GLU A 162 10.57 8.68 -3.22
N HIS A 163 9.95 9.86 -3.09
CA HIS A 163 9.21 10.24 -1.89
C HIS A 163 7.93 9.43 -1.75
N TRP A 164 7.48 9.28 -0.49
CA TRP A 164 6.46 8.29 -0.14
C TRP A 164 5.14 8.50 -0.88
N TRP A 165 4.67 9.74 -1.01
CA TRP A 165 3.43 10.01 -1.73
C TRP A 165 3.53 9.73 -3.23
N ARG A 166 4.70 9.91 -3.86
CA ARG A 166 4.84 9.55 -5.27
C ARG A 166 4.73 8.05 -5.47
N LEU A 167 5.32 7.26 -4.57
CA LEU A 167 5.17 5.80 -4.60
C LEU A 167 3.71 5.34 -4.40
N VAL A 168 2.96 6.02 -3.53
CA VAL A 168 1.51 5.78 -3.35
C VAL A 168 0.74 6.15 -4.63
N ILE A 169 1.09 7.25 -5.29
CA ILE A 169 0.47 7.64 -6.56
C ILE A 169 0.81 6.65 -7.67
N ASP A 170 2.04 6.14 -7.76
CA ASP A 170 2.41 5.13 -8.75
C ASP A 170 1.59 3.83 -8.59
N ASP A 171 1.39 3.39 -7.35
CA ASP A 171 0.51 2.26 -7.03
C ASP A 171 -0.94 2.53 -7.46
N LEU A 172 -1.49 3.69 -7.10
CA LEU A 172 -2.85 4.08 -7.48
C LEU A 172 -3.01 4.21 -8.99
N ARG A 173 -2.03 4.78 -9.70
CA ARG A 173 -2.03 4.92 -11.16
C ARG A 173 -2.06 3.55 -11.81
N LEU A 174 -1.15 2.65 -11.43
CA LEU A 174 -1.14 1.26 -11.92
C LEU A 174 -2.52 0.65 -11.78
N THR A 175 -3.07 0.69 -10.56
CA THR A 175 -4.35 0.02 -10.28
C THR A 175 -5.52 0.66 -11.03
N ALA A 176 -5.43 1.94 -11.42
CA ALA A 176 -6.51 2.66 -12.09
C ALA A 176 -6.40 2.65 -13.63
N SER A 177 -5.22 2.37 -14.18
CA SER A 177 -4.94 2.53 -15.61
C SER A 177 -5.01 1.24 -16.42
N VAL A 178 -4.76 0.07 -15.81
CA VAL A 178 -4.68 -1.20 -16.52
C VAL A 178 -5.15 -2.35 -15.64
N ASP A 179 -5.84 -3.32 -16.24
CA ASP A 179 -6.33 -4.53 -15.58
C ASP A 179 -5.20 -5.53 -15.32
N SER A 180 -4.30 -5.18 -14.39
CA SER A 180 -3.20 -6.05 -14.00
C SER A 180 -3.69 -7.25 -13.20
N SER A 181 -3.47 -8.44 -13.75
CA SER A 181 -3.92 -9.72 -13.23
C SER A 181 -2.85 -10.44 -12.39
N GLY A 182 -3.30 -11.49 -11.69
CA GLY A 182 -2.44 -12.44 -11.03
C GLY A 182 -3.11 -13.78 -10.83
N ILE A 183 -2.29 -14.82 -10.68
CA ILE A 183 -2.70 -16.22 -10.56
C ILE A 183 -1.95 -16.86 -9.39
N LEU A 184 -2.68 -17.55 -8.52
CA LEU A 184 -2.12 -18.43 -7.50
C LEU A 184 -2.48 -19.88 -7.80
N GLU A 185 -1.46 -20.74 -7.82
CA GLU A 185 -1.63 -22.19 -7.84
C GLU A 185 -1.50 -22.75 -6.43
N PHE A 186 -2.39 -23.68 -6.06
CA PHE A 186 -2.33 -24.37 -4.79
C PHE A 186 -2.77 -25.83 -4.89
N ARG A 187 -2.29 -26.64 -3.95
CA ARG A 187 -2.67 -28.05 -3.79
C ARG A 187 -3.77 -28.21 -2.75
N THR A 188 -4.88 -28.84 -3.10
CA THR A 188 -5.97 -29.14 -2.16
C THR A 188 -5.56 -30.23 -1.15
N ALA A 189 -6.37 -30.42 -0.11
CA ALA A 189 -6.18 -31.53 0.83
C ALA A 189 -6.25 -32.93 0.17
N THR A 190 -6.93 -33.05 -0.98
CA THR A 190 -6.99 -34.28 -1.77
C THR A 190 -5.78 -34.48 -2.68
N GLY A 191 -4.82 -33.55 -2.67
CA GLY A 191 -3.62 -33.58 -3.50
C GLY A 191 -3.81 -33.01 -4.92
N ALA A 192 -5.02 -32.55 -5.28
CA ALA A 192 -5.30 -31.99 -6.60
C ALA A 192 -4.75 -30.56 -6.72
N THR A 193 -4.18 -30.22 -7.87
CA THR A 193 -3.75 -28.85 -8.19
C THR A 193 -4.96 -28.02 -8.63
N ARG A 194 -5.05 -26.79 -8.13
CA ARG A 194 -6.07 -25.79 -8.48
C ARG A 194 -5.41 -24.43 -8.67
N THR A 195 -6.05 -23.58 -9.45
CA THR A 195 -5.66 -22.18 -9.64
C THR A 195 -6.79 -21.25 -9.25
N VAL A 196 -6.43 -20.03 -8.86
CA VAL A 196 -7.34 -18.90 -8.74
C VAL A 196 -6.68 -17.71 -9.41
N SER A 197 -7.44 -16.96 -10.20
CA SER A 197 -7.00 -15.74 -10.88
C SER A 197 -7.89 -14.56 -10.48
N GLY A 198 -7.39 -13.36 -10.72
CA GLY A 198 -8.14 -12.13 -10.52
C GLY A 198 -7.25 -10.91 -10.75
N TYR A 199 -7.83 -9.74 -10.55
CA TYR A 199 -7.21 -8.47 -10.91
C TYR A 199 -6.83 -7.65 -9.67
N THR A 200 -5.89 -6.75 -9.89
CA THR A 200 -5.51 -5.68 -8.98
C THR A 200 -6.62 -4.63 -8.98
N LEU A 201 -7.06 -4.18 -7.80
CA LEU A 201 -8.10 -3.16 -7.69
C LEU A 201 -7.63 -1.99 -6.80
N PRO A 202 -7.79 -0.72 -7.24
CA PRO A 202 -7.42 0.46 -6.46
C PRO A 202 -8.02 0.44 -5.05
N GLY A 203 -7.17 0.72 -4.06
CA GLY A 203 -7.58 0.74 -2.65
C GLY A 203 -7.88 -0.62 -2.03
N GLN A 204 -7.98 -1.69 -2.82
CA GLN A 204 -8.24 -3.05 -2.34
C GLN A 204 -6.99 -3.96 -2.45
N GLY A 205 -5.93 -3.50 -3.10
CA GLY A 205 -4.62 -4.13 -3.18
C GLY A 205 -4.37 -4.90 -4.48
N HIS A 206 -3.12 -5.34 -4.66
CA HIS A 206 -2.68 -6.10 -5.84
C HIS A 206 -3.26 -7.51 -5.89
N ALA A 207 -3.41 -8.05 -7.10
CA ALA A 207 -4.03 -9.34 -7.38
C ALA A 207 -3.52 -10.46 -6.46
N LEU A 208 -2.20 -10.69 -6.40
CA LEU A 208 -1.62 -11.77 -5.60
C LEU A 208 -1.89 -11.62 -4.09
N ARG A 209 -1.90 -10.39 -3.57
CA ARG A 209 -2.24 -10.13 -2.16
C ARG A 209 -3.69 -10.42 -1.86
N ARG A 210 -4.60 -9.94 -2.71
CA ARG A 210 -6.04 -10.18 -2.58
C ARG A 210 -6.33 -11.68 -2.62
N LEU A 211 -5.89 -12.35 -3.69
CA LEU A 211 -6.11 -13.78 -3.91
C LEU A 211 -5.53 -14.62 -2.78
N GLY A 212 -4.29 -14.35 -2.36
CA GLY A 212 -3.67 -15.15 -1.30
C GLY A 212 -4.29 -14.88 0.08
N GLY A 213 -4.72 -13.65 0.35
CA GLY A 213 -5.52 -13.33 1.53
C GLY A 213 -6.83 -14.12 1.57
N GLU A 214 -7.53 -14.21 0.43
CA GLU A 214 -8.75 -15.02 0.30
C GLU A 214 -8.50 -16.52 0.49
N LEU A 215 -7.42 -17.06 -0.08
CA LEU A 215 -7.05 -18.47 0.10
C LEU A 215 -6.82 -18.79 1.58
N LEU A 216 -6.05 -17.95 2.28
CA LEU A 216 -5.79 -18.11 3.72
C LEU A 216 -7.08 -18.03 4.54
N GLN A 217 -7.98 -17.09 4.23
CA GLN A 217 -9.28 -16.97 4.89
C GLN A 217 -10.18 -18.19 4.66
N ARG A 218 -10.05 -18.85 3.51
CA ARG A 218 -10.75 -20.11 3.18
C ARG A 218 -10.07 -21.35 3.80
N GLY A 219 -9.01 -21.17 4.58
CA GLY A 219 -8.31 -22.25 5.26
C GLY A 219 -7.32 -23.02 4.39
N ILE A 220 -6.96 -22.50 3.22
CA ILE A 220 -5.83 -23.03 2.45
C ILE A 220 -4.55 -22.59 3.16
N ALA A 221 -3.78 -23.55 3.67
CA ALA A 221 -2.55 -23.25 4.37
C ALA A 221 -1.50 -22.67 3.40
N ALA A 222 -0.65 -21.78 3.91
CA ALA A 222 0.42 -21.14 3.14
C ALA A 222 1.27 -22.12 2.34
N GLN A 223 1.61 -23.27 2.93
CA GLN A 223 2.44 -24.31 2.33
C GLN A 223 1.75 -25.05 1.18
N GLN A 224 0.43 -24.88 1.02
CA GLN A 224 -0.32 -25.45 -0.09
C GLN A 224 -0.19 -24.62 -1.36
N VAL A 225 0.16 -23.33 -1.26
CA VAL A 225 0.40 -22.47 -2.42
C VAL A 225 1.75 -22.82 -3.03
N THR A 226 1.75 -23.23 -4.30
CA THR A 226 2.91 -23.78 -5.01
C THR A 226 3.51 -22.80 -6.01
N ARG A 227 2.69 -21.94 -6.63
CA ARG A 227 3.14 -20.96 -7.62
C ARG A 227 2.34 -19.66 -7.49
N ALA A 228 3.00 -18.54 -7.76
CA ALA A 228 2.41 -17.23 -7.88
C ALA A 228 2.91 -16.56 -9.16
N HIS A 229 1.99 -16.14 -10.01
CA HIS A 229 2.30 -15.44 -11.24
C HIS A 229 1.54 -14.11 -11.28
N ALA A 230 2.19 -13.02 -11.64
CA ALA A 230 1.56 -11.71 -11.82
C ALA A 230 1.99 -11.11 -13.14
N ASP A 231 1.17 -10.22 -13.72
CA ASP A 231 1.58 -9.57 -14.96
C ASP A 231 2.84 -8.72 -14.75
N LEU A 232 2.88 -7.94 -13.67
CA LEU A 232 4.05 -7.16 -13.27
C LEU A 232 4.84 -7.82 -12.15
N ALA A 233 6.15 -7.61 -12.15
CA ALA A 233 7.03 -8.05 -11.07
C ALA A 233 6.48 -7.57 -9.69
N PRO A 234 6.46 -8.43 -8.65
CA PRO A 234 5.90 -8.05 -7.36
C PRO A 234 6.54 -6.80 -6.75
N CYS A 235 5.71 -5.79 -6.47
CA CYS A 235 6.17 -4.48 -6.06
C CYS A 235 6.86 -4.44 -4.69
N ALA A 236 7.55 -3.33 -4.42
CA ALA A 236 8.08 -2.93 -3.12
C ALA A 236 7.53 -1.55 -2.66
N LEU A 237 6.30 -1.23 -3.07
CA LEU A 237 5.67 0.08 -2.84
C LEU A 237 4.87 0.11 -1.52
N PRO A 238 4.67 1.29 -0.91
CA PRO A 238 3.80 1.49 0.25
C PRO A 238 2.40 0.87 0.06
N GLY A 239 1.86 0.30 1.13
CA GLY A 239 0.56 -0.39 1.15
C GLY A 239 0.62 -1.84 0.67
N CYS A 240 1.47 -2.14 -0.31
CA CYS A 240 1.44 -3.43 -1.00
C CYS A 240 2.71 -4.28 -0.77
N TYR A 241 3.95 -3.79 -0.84
CA TYR A 241 5.17 -4.61 -0.57
C TYR A 241 5.07 -6.10 -1.01
N CYS A 242 4.57 -6.35 -2.22
CA CYS A 242 4.11 -7.67 -2.66
C CYS A 242 5.24 -8.70 -2.64
N ALA A 243 6.46 -8.32 -3.03
CA ALA A 243 7.61 -9.20 -2.97
C ALA A 243 7.90 -9.70 -1.54
N ALA A 244 8.00 -8.79 -0.57
CA ALA A 244 8.26 -9.14 0.82
C ALA A 244 7.12 -9.95 1.45
N TRP A 245 5.88 -9.61 1.09
CA TRP A 245 4.71 -10.34 1.56
C TRP A 245 4.64 -11.77 1.02
N LEU A 246 4.90 -11.97 -0.28
CA LEU A 246 4.96 -13.32 -0.87
C LEU A 246 6.06 -14.15 -0.21
N ALA A 247 7.26 -13.58 -0.06
CA ALA A 247 8.39 -14.26 0.57
C ALA A 247 8.11 -14.70 2.01
N THR A 248 7.34 -13.89 2.76
CA THR A 248 6.99 -14.19 4.15
C THR A 248 5.79 -15.13 4.26
N THR A 249 4.77 -14.91 3.42
CA THR A 249 3.47 -15.57 3.54
C THR A 249 3.44 -16.90 2.81
N PHE A 250 4.07 -17.00 1.64
CA PHE A 250 4.15 -18.20 0.80
C PHE A 250 5.60 -18.54 0.45
N PRO A 251 6.48 -18.80 1.44
CA PRO A 251 7.92 -18.97 1.22
C PRO A 251 8.30 -20.15 0.31
N GLY A 252 7.40 -21.11 0.12
CA GLY A 252 7.61 -22.27 -0.75
C GLY A 252 7.04 -22.12 -2.16
N ALA A 253 6.37 -21.00 -2.47
CA ALA A 253 5.78 -20.78 -3.78
C ALA A 253 6.84 -20.26 -4.77
N GLU A 254 6.84 -20.81 -5.98
CA GLU A 254 7.61 -20.24 -7.10
C GLU A 254 6.94 -18.94 -7.56
N VAL A 255 7.69 -17.83 -7.55
CA VAL A 255 7.19 -16.52 -7.97
C VAL A 255 7.70 -16.22 -9.38
N SER A 256 6.79 -15.85 -10.28
CA SER A 256 7.09 -15.49 -11.67
C SER A 256 6.25 -14.28 -12.09
N TYR A 257 6.64 -13.63 -13.19
CA TYR A 257 5.92 -12.49 -13.74
C TYR A 257 6.18 -12.33 -15.25
N SER A 258 5.34 -11.56 -15.93
CA SER A 258 5.42 -11.34 -17.40
C SER A 258 6.25 -10.12 -17.77
N PHE A 259 6.09 -9.01 -17.05
CA PHE A 259 6.72 -7.72 -17.30
C PHE A 259 7.51 -7.25 -16.08
N ASP A 260 8.65 -6.60 -16.32
CA ASP A 260 9.44 -6.01 -15.24
C ASP A 260 8.71 -4.84 -14.59
N TYR A 261 8.88 -4.68 -13.28
CA TYR A 261 8.33 -3.58 -12.50
C TYR A 261 9.38 -3.14 -11.48
N GLY A 262 10.42 -2.48 -12.01
CA GLY A 262 11.67 -2.23 -11.32
C GLY A 262 11.57 -1.28 -10.11
N PRO A 263 12.70 -1.07 -9.42
CA PRO A 263 12.72 -0.32 -8.16
C PRO A 263 12.59 1.20 -8.36
N GLY A 264 12.87 1.74 -9.55
CA GLY A 264 12.78 3.18 -9.83
C GLY A 264 11.51 3.58 -10.57
N ALA A 265 11.13 4.85 -10.47
CA ALA A 265 9.94 5.41 -11.12
C ALA A 265 9.90 5.16 -12.64
N ALA A 266 11.02 5.33 -13.34
CA ALA A 266 11.11 5.09 -14.77
C ALA A 266 10.87 3.61 -15.14
N ASP A 267 11.41 2.67 -14.35
CA ASP A 267 11.21 1.24 -14.57
C ASP A 267 9.75 0.84 -14.35
N ARG A 268 9.11 1.42 -13.33
CA ARG A 268 7.68 1.19 -13.04
C ARG A 268 6.78 1.70 -14.15
N GLU A 269 7.04 2.91 -14.64
CA GLU A 269 6.28 3.50 -15.75
C GLU A 269 6.45 2.68 -17.04
N ALA A 270 7.68 2.23 -17.34
CA ALA A 270 7.94 1.36 -18.49
C ALA A 270 7.15 0.04 -18.40
N GLY A 271 7.17 -0.63 -17.24
CA GLY A 271 6.41 -1.86 -17.03
C GLY A 271 4.90 -1.66 -17.18
N ILE A 272 4.35 -0.56 -16.66
CA ILE A 272 2.92 -0.23 -16.82
C ILE A 272 2.57 -0.01 -18.31
N GLN A 273 3.43 0.67 -19.06
CA GLN A 273 3.22 0.93 -20.48
C GLN A 273 3.27 -0.36 -21.31
N GLU A 274 4.23 -1.25 -21.02
CA GLU A 274 4.33 -2.55 -21.69
C GLU A 274 3.09 -3.42 -21.40
N LEU A 275 2.64 -3.47 -20.15
CA LEU A 275 1.43 -4.20 -19.79
C LEU A 275 0.19 -3.61 -20.48
N ALA A 276 0.05 -2.28 -20.51
CA ALA A 276 -1.09 -1.63 -21.16
C ALA A 276 -1.15 -1.95 -22.65
N ALA A 277 -0.01 -1.88 -23.35
CA ALA A 277 0.07 -2.25 -24.76
C ALA A 277 -0.31 -3.72 -25.00
N PHE A 278 0.14 -4.63 -24.13
CA PHE A 278 -0.22 -6.04 -24.21
C PHE A 278 -1.72 -6.28 -24.05
N VAL A 279 -2.36 -5.63 -23.07
CA VAL A 279 -3.81 -5.75 -22.84
C VAL A 279 -4.61 -5.18 -24.02
N GLU A 280 -4.18 -4.03 -24.58
CA GLU A 280 -4.82 -3.45 -25.78
C GLU A 280 -4.73 -4.39 -26.98
N GLU A 281 -3.59 -5.05 -27.21
CA GLU A 281 -3.42 -6.03 -28.29
C GLU A 281 -4.30 -7.28 -28.10
N GLU A 282 -4.47 -7.77 -26.86
CA GLU A 282 -5.36 -8.91 -26.57
C GLU A 282 -6.83 -8.54 -26.83
N ASP A 283 -7.28 -7.36 -26.38
CA ASP A 283 -8.65 -6.87 -26.59
C ASP A 283 -8.99 -6.68 -28.09
N GLU A 284 -8.04 -6.20 -28.89
CA GLU A 284 -8.21 -6.08 -30.35
C GLU A 284 -8.31 -7.45 -31.02
N GLY A 285 -7.48 -8.42 -30.61
CA GLY A 285 -7.50 -9.79 -31.13
C GLY A 285 -8.78 -10.56 -30.80
N GLU A 286 -9.34 -10.39 -29.60
CA GLU A 286 -10.63 -11.00 -29.21
C GLU A 286 -11.78 -10.43 -30.06
N ASN A 287 -11.82 -9.11 -30.28
CA ASN A 287 -12.84 -8.46 -31.11
C ASN A 287 -12.79 -8.85 -32.59
N GLU A 288 -11.58 -9.04 -33.17
CA GLU A 288 -11.44 -9.52 -34.55
C GLU A 288 -11.86 -10.99 -34.72
N THR A 289 -11.68 -11.80 -33.68
CA THR A 289 -12.07 -13.21 -33.70
C THR A 289 -13.60 -13.35 -33.63
N GLU A 290 -14.27 -12.59 -32.75
CA GLU A 290 -15.74 -12.55 -32.66
C GLU A 290 -16.40 -11.94 -33.91
N GLY A 291 -15.79 -10.93 -34.55
CA GLY A 291 -16.29 -10.32 -35.78
C GLY A 291 -16.12 -11.17 -37.05
N SER A 292 -15.41 -12.29 -36.97
CA SER A 292 -15.18 -13.23 -38.08
C SER A 292 -16.11 -14.44 -38.08
N GLU A 293 -16.96 -14.57 -37.04
CA GLU A 293 -17.94 -15.66 -36.88
C GLU A 293 -19.40 -15.27 -37.23
N GLU A 294 -19.65 -14.05 -37.72
CA GLU A 294 -20.96 -13.60 -38.29
C GLU A 294 -21.01 -13.64 -39.83
#